data_AF-A0A3R8QZM3-F1
#
_entry.id   AF-A0A3R8QZM3-F1
#
_cell.length_a   1.000
_cell.length_b   1.000
_cell.length_c   1.000
_cell.angle_alpha   90.00
_cell.angle_beta   90.00
_cell.angle_gamma   90.00
#
_symmetry.space_group_name_H-M   'P 1'
#
loop_
_entity.id
_entity.type
_entity.pdbx_description
1 polymer ?
#
loop_
_entity_poly.entity_id
_entity_poly.type
_entity_poly.pdbx_seq_one_letter_code
_entity_poly.pdbx_strand_id
1 'polypeptide(L)'
;MNQYYVYILKCCDSSYYTGVTSNLESRLIKHHSGHFPKSYTHNRRPVRLVFYNEFNEIEQAISFEKQVKGWSRKKKEAIINDNWEKLKELSVCKNSSHSDNIDKGYDSAEPDNSNNSL
;
A
#
# COMPACT_ATOMS: atom_id res chain seq x y z
N MET A 1 -16.34 -7.64 -23.62
CA MET A 1 -16.15 -7.43 -22.16
C MET A 1 -14.69 -7.12 -21.94
N ASN A 2 -14.37 -6.01 -21.28
CA ASN A 2 -12.98 -5.65 -21.01
C ASN A 2 -12.61 -6.21 -19.63
N GLN A 3 -11.55 -7.00 -19.57
CA GLN A 3 -11.02 -7.50 -18.30
C GLN A 3 -9.87 -6.61 -17.85
N TYR A 4 -9.91 -6.23 -16.58
CA TYR A 4 -8.88 -5.47 -15.88
C TYR A 4 -8.35 -6.31 -14.74
N TYR A 5 -7.04 -6.29 -14.56
CA TYR A 5 -6.34 -7.08 -13.58
C TYR A 5 -5.59 -6.15 -12.63
N VAL A 6 -5.86 -6.28 -11.33
CA VAL A 6 -5.03 -5.66 -10.29
C VAL A 6 -4.07 -6.71 -9.78
N TYR A 7 -2.78 -6.37 -9.68
CA TYR A 7 -1.74 -7.31 -9.29
C TYR A 7 -0.80 -6.73 -8.25
N ILE A 8 -0.22 -7.62 -7.45
CA ILE A 8 0.81 -7.31 -6.45
C ILE A 8 2.06 -8.14 -6.76
N LEU A 9 3.18 -7.45 -6.96
CA LEU A 9 4.49 -8.06 -7.11
C LEU A 9 5.30 -7.85 -5.82
N LYS A 10 5.96 -8.92 -5.36
CA LYS A 10 6.96 -8.86 -4.29
C LYS A 10 8.35 -8.82 -4.92
N CYS A 11 9.07 -7.74 -4.66
CA CYS A 11 10.47 -7.60 -5.06
C CYS A 11 11.39 -8.33 -4.08
N CYS A 12 12.65 -8.57 -4.47
CA CYS A 12 13.67 -9.17 -3.61
C CYS A 12 13.90 -8.40 -2.29
N ASP A 13 13.76 -7.08 -2.33
CA ASP A 13 13.85 -6.15 -1.20
C ASP A 13 12.67 -6.22 -0.22
N SER A 14 11.76 -7.20 -0.36
CA SER A 14 10.49 -7.28 0.40
C SER A 14 9.53 -6.10 0.20
N SER A 15 9.82 -5.23 -0.77
CA SER A 15 8.93 -4.17 -1.23
C SER A 15 7.79 -4.75 -2.07
N TYR A 16 6.59 -4.19 -1.91
CA TYR A 16 5.39 -4.57 -2.66
C TYR A 16 5.07 -3.51 -3.72
N TYR A 17 4.95 -3.95 -4.98
CA TYR A 17 4.50 -3.12 -6.09
C TYR A 17 3.08 -3.51 -6.47
N THR A 18 2.19 -2.54 -6.50
CA THR A 18 0.79 -2.72 -6.90
C THR A 18 0.52 -1.98 -8.19
N GLY A 19 -0.25 -2.58 -9.09
CA GLY A 19 -0.63 -1.94 -10.34
C GLY A 19 -1.88 -2.57 -10.95
N VAL A 20 -2.47 -1.85 -11.90
CA VAL A 20 -3.58 -2.33 -12.72
C VAL A 20 -3.13 -2.47 -14.18
N THR A 21 -3.63 -3.48 -14.87
CA THR A 21 -3.37 -3.71 -16.30
C THR A 21 -4.50 -4.48 -16.94
N SER A 22 -4.75 -4.29 -18.24
CA SER A 22 -5.67 -5.14 -18.99
C SER A 22 -5.04 -6.46 -19.44
N ASN A 23 -3.70 -6.61 -19.35
CA ASN A 23 -3.00 -7.81 -19.78
C ASN A 23 -1.86 -8.16 -18.80
N LEU A 24 -2.18 -8.98 -17.81
CA LEU A 24 -1.28 -9.36 -16.71
C LEU A 24 -0.05 -10.13 -17.21
N GLU A 25 -0.27 -11.09 -18.10
CA GLU A 25 0.76 -12.00 -18.59
C GLU A 25 1.83 -11.25 -19.40
N SER A 26 1.41 -10.41 -20.35
CA SER A 26 2.33 -9.56 -21.11
C SER A 26 3.11 -8.60 -20.20
N ARG A 27 2.47 -8.09 -19.13
CA ARG A 27 3.10 -7.20 -18.15
C ARG A 27 4.15 -7.93 -17.30
N LEU A 28 3.85 -9.15 -16.84
CA LEU A 28 4.77 -9.99 -16.10
C LEU A 28 6.01 -10.35 -16.93
N ILE A 29 5.81 -10.79 -18.18
CA ILE A 29 6.89 -11.10 -19.11
C ILE A 29 7.78 -9.87 -19.30
N LYS A 30 7.21 -8.68 -19.53
CA LYS A 30 8.00 -7.43 -19.66
C LYS A 30 8.81 -7.11 -18.40
N HIS A 31 8.25 -7.35 -17.21
CA HIS A 31 8.94 -7.13 -15.94
C HIS A 31 10.04 -8.16 -15.66
N HIS A 32 9.83 -9.43 -16.00
CA HIS A 32 10.83 -10.50 -15.89
C HIS A 32 11.95 -10.34 -16.90
N SER A 33 11.63 -10.07 -18.17
CA SER A 33 12.57 -10.11 -19.30
C SER A 33 13.55 -8.94 -19.40
N GLY A 34 13.58 -7.97 -18.48
CA GLY A 34 14.55 -6.85 -18.66
C GLY A 34 14.05 -5.67 -19.44
N HIS A 35 12.89 -5.78 -20.09
CA HIS A 35 12.63 -5.00 -21.30
C HIS A 35 12.73 -3.48 -21.10
N PHE A 36 12.44 -2.98 -19.90
CA PHE A 36 12.61 -1.58 -19.55
C PHE A 36 13.72 -1.37 -18.51
N PRO A 37 14.93 -0.96 -18.92
CA PRO A 37 16.05 -0.73 -18.01
C PRO A 37 15.80 0.41 -17.00
N LYS A 38 14.91 1.34 -17.33
CA LYS A 38 14.49 2.44 -16.44
C LYS A 38 13.33 2.11 -15.50
N SER A 39 12.79 0.87 -15.53
CA SER A 39 11.66 0.52 -14.67
C SER A 39 12.09 0.26 -13.23
N TYR A 40 11.27 0.68 -12.27
CA TYR A 40 11.48 0.47 -10.83
C TYR A 40 11.73 -1.01 -10.46
N THR A 41 11.17 -1.94 -11.22
CA THR A 41 11.30 -3.39 -11.07
C THR A 41 12.49 -4.00 -11.84
N HIS A 42 13.27 -3.21 -12.59
CA HIS A 42 14.43 -3.69 -13.33
C HIS A 42 15.60 -4.05 -12.40
N ASN A 43 15.96 -3.14 -11.48
CA ASN A 43 17.04 -3.37 -10.51
C ASN A 43 16.64 -4.25 -9.31
N ARG A 44 15.35 -4.55 -9.13
CA ARG A 44 14.82 -5.27 -7.95
C ARG A 44 14.35 -6.68 -8.26
N ARG A 45 15.11 -7.38 -9.10
CA ARG A 45 14.83 -8.76 -9.50
C ARG A 45 15.47 -9.75 -8.54
N PRO A 46 14.86 -10.93 -8.35
CA PRO A 46 13.62 -11.40 -8.97
C PRO A 46 12.35 -10.74 -8.39
N VAL A 47 11.37 -10.46 -9.26
CA VAL A 47 10.01 -10.04 -8.84
C VAL A 47 9.06 -11.23 -8.93
N ARG A 48 8.34 -11.51 -7.85
CA ARG A 48 7.36 -12.62 -7.78
C ARG A 48 5.96 -12.06 -7.78
N LEU A 49 5.10 -12.57 -8.66
CA LEU A 49 3.66 -12.34 -8.55
C LEU A 49 3.17 -13.04 -7.29
N VAL A 50 2.59 -12.28 -6.35
CA VAL A 50 2.12 -12.81 -5.07
C VAL A 50 0.62 -12.73 -4.91
N PHE A 51 -0.05 -11.89 -5.71
CA PHE A 51 -1.51 -11.78 -5.73
C PHE A 51 -1.95 -11.14 -7.04
N TYR A 52 -3.10 -11.56 -7.57
CA TYR A 52 -3.80 -10.87 -8.64
C TYR A 52 -5.32 -11.05 -8.47
N ASN A 53 -6.09 -10.07 -8.96
CA ASN A 53 -7.54 -10.15 -9.01
C ASN A 53 -8.07 -9.58 -10.33
N GLU A 54 -9.13 -10.19 -10.86
CA GLU A 54 -9.78 -9.78 -12.10
C GLU A 54 -11.03 -8.95 -11.83
N PHE A 55 -11.28 -7.97 -12.70
CA PHE A 55 -12.41 -7.06 -12.65
C PHE A 55 -12.95 -6.85 -14.06
N ASN A 56 -14.28 -6.78 -14.17
CA ASN A 56 -14.97 -6.50 -15.43
C ASN A 56 -15.10 -4.98 -15.70
N GLU A 57 -14.85 -4.16 -14.68
CA GLU A 57 -15.00 -2.72 -14.74
C GLU A 57 -13.71 -2.01 -14.26
N ILE A 58 -13.28 -1.00 -15.01
CA ILE A 58 -12.03 -0.28 -14.70
C ILE A 58 -12.14 0.51 -13.40
N GLU A 59 -13.33 1.04 -13.08
CA GLU A 59 -13.56 1.82 -11.85
C GLU A 59 -13.39 0.94 -10.61
N GLN A 60 -13.89 -0.30 -10.65
CA GLN A 60 -13.67 -1.30 -9.59
C GLN A 60 -12.19 -1.61 -9.43
N ALA A 61 -11.46 -1.83 -10.53
CA ALA A 61 -10.03 -2.10 -10.50
C ALA A 61 -9.22 -0.93 -9.91
N ILE A 62 -9.56 0.31 -10.27
CA ILE A 62 -8.90 1.53 -9.74
C ILE A 62 -9.23 1.72 -8.26
N SER A 63 -10.49 1.52 -7.86
CA SER A 63 -10.90 1.62 -6.46
C SER A 63 -10.16 0.60 -5.59
N PHE A 64 -10.07 -0.65 -6.05
CA PHE A 64 -9.32 -1.70 -5.38
C PHE A 64 -7.82 -1.41 -5.32
N GLU A 65 -7.21 -0.93 -6.41
CA GLU A 65 -5.79 -0.53 -6.42
C GLU A 65 -5.50 0.54 -5.37
N LYS A 66 -6.32 1.60 -5.30
CA LYS A 66 -6.19 2.67 -4.30
C LYS A 66 -6.33 2.12 -2.88
N GLN A 67 -7.29 1.24 -2.66
CA GLN A 67 -7.53 0.62 -1.35
C GLN A 67 -6.31 -0.22 -0.92
N VAL A 68 -5.83 -1.12 -1.79
CA VAL A 68 -4.67 -1.97 -1.52
C VAL A 68 -3.40 -1.12 -1.37
N LYS A 69 -3.23 -0.05 -2.13
CA LYS A 69 -2.08 0.85 -2.01
C LYS A 69 -1.95 1.42 -0.59
N GLY A 70 -3.07 1.83 0.00
CA GLY A 70 -3.16 2.33 1.38
C GLY A 70 -3.08 1.26 2.48
N TRP A 71 -3.11 -0.03 2.14
CA TRP A 71 -3.02 -1.08 3.13
C TRP A 71 -1.63 -1.20 3.76
N SER A 72 -1.62 -1.42 5.07
CA SER A 72 -0.43 -1.84 5.81
C SER A 72 0.11 -3.17 5.26
N ARG A 73 1.41 -3.39 5.42
CA ARG A 73 2.09 -4.62 5.02
C ARG A 73 1.36 -5.90 5.50
N LYS A 74 0.89 -5.92 6.75
CA LYS A 74 0.14 -7.05 7.33
C LYS A 74 -1.16 -7.38 6.57
N LYS A 75 -1.90 -6.36 6.11
CA LYS A 75 -3.15 -6.56 5.33
C LYS A 75 -2.85 -7.11 3.94
N LYS A 76 -1.80 -6.60 3.30
CA LYS A 76 -1.30 -7.13 2.02
C LYS A 76 -0.86 -8.59 2.18
N GLU A 77 -0.12 -8.91 3.23
CA GLU A 77 0.29 -10.29 3.53
C GLU A 77 -0.91 -11.20 3.81
N ALA A 78 -1.98 -10.69 4.45
CA ALA A 78 -3.20 -11.46 4.65
C ALA A 78 -3.84 -11.89 3.32
N ILE A 79 -4.03 -10.98 2.35
CA ILE A 79 -4.58 -11.35 1.03
C ILE A 79 -3.63 -12.22 0.21
N ILE A 80 -2.32 -12.00 0.32
CA ILE A 80 -1.31 -12.80 -0.40
C ILE A 80 -1.31 -14.26 0.06
N ASN A 81 -1.61 -14.51 1.34
CA ASN A 81 -1.67 -15.86 1.91
C ASN A 81 -3.09 -16.44 1.89
N ASP A 82 -4.02 -15.85 1.13
CA ASP A 82 -5.45 -16.23 1.14
C ASP A 82 -6.08 -16.26 2.53
N ASN A 83 -5.53 -15.48 3.47
CA ASN A 83 -5.97 -15.43 4.85
C ASN A 83 -6.99 -14.31 5.03
N TRP A 84 -8.19 -14.58 4.53
CA TRP A 84 -9.34 -13.67 4.57
C TRP A 84 -9.80 -13.36 6.00
N GLU A 85 -9.67 -14.32 6.92
CA GLU A 85 -10.02 -14.13 8.34
C GLU A 85 -9.13 -13.06 8.99
N LYS A 86 -7.81 -13.15 8.76
CA LYS A 86 -6.84 -12.18 9.26
C LYS A 86 -7.02 -10.82 8.61
N LEU A 87 -7.39 -10.76 7.34
CA LEU A 87 -7.73 -9.48 6.68
C LEU A 87 -8.92 -8.82 7.37
N LYS A 88 -9.98 -9.60 7.65
CA LYS A 88 -11.18 -9.10 8.35
C LYS A 88 -10.83 -8.57 9.73
N GLU A 89 -10.04 -9.32 10.50
CA GLU A 89 -9.57 -8.89 11.82
C GLU A 89 -8.75 -7.60 11.76
N LEU A 90 -7.84 -7.47 10.79
CA LEU A 90 -7.04 -6.26 10.59
C LEU A 90 -7.85 -5.08 10.02
N SER A 91 -8.99 -5.36 9.38
CA SER A 91 -9.90 -4.34 8.85
C SER A 91 -10.85 -3.80 9.91
N VAL A 92 -11.04 -4.50 11.03
CA VAL A 92 -11.78 -3.97 12.17
C VAL A 92 -10.96 -2.83 12.78
N CYS A 93 -11.51 -1.62 12.75
CA CYS A 93 -10.97 -0.50 13.50
C CYS A 93 -11.05 -0.81 14.99
N LYS A 94 -9.98 -1.33 15.59
CA LYS A 94 -9.77 -1.27 17.04
C LYS A 94 -9.40 0.17 17.41
N ASN A 95 -10.34 1.11 17.26
CA ASN A 95 -10.20 2.41 17.88
C ASN A 95 -10.52 2.25 19.38
N SER A 96 -9.56 1.74 20.14
CA SER A 96 -9.54 1.86 21.60
C SER A 96 -8.66 3.05 22.03
N SER A 97 -8.50 4.04 21.16
CA SER A 97 -7.70 5.24 21.46
C SER A 97 -8.32 6.48 20.81
N HIS A 98 -9.60 6.73 21.07
CA HIS A 98 -10.16 8.09 20.99
C HIS A 98 -11.23 8.31 22.06
N SER A 99 -10.86 8.11 23.31
CA SER A 99 -11.55 8.61 24.50
C SER A 99 -10.59 8.43 25.66
N ASP A 100 -9.85 9.48 25.98
CA ASP A 100 -9.26 9.82 27.29
C ASP A 100 -8.05 10.72 27.07
N ASN A 101 -8.34 11.98 26.74
CA ASN A 101 -7.52 13.12 27.18
C ASN A 101 -8.50 14.19 27.66
N ILE A 102 -9.18 13.85 28.76
CA ILE A 102 -9.80 14.83 29.65
C ILE A 102 -8.66 15.60 30.31
N ASP A 103 -8.72 16.92 30.13
CA ASP A 103 -8.21 17.96 31.03
C ASP A 103 -6.74 17.85 31.50
N LYS A 104 -5.86 18.59 30.83
CA LYS A 104 -4.78 19.32 31.52
C LYS A 104 -4.65 20.70 30.89
N GLY A 105 -5.26 21.67 31.57
CA GLY A 105 -5.05 23.08 31.29
C GLY A 105 -3.57 23.45 31.33
N TYR A 106 -3.14 24.22 30.34
CA TYR A 106 -2.04 25.14 30.48
C TYR A 106 -2.51 26.48 29.95
N ASP A 107 -2.61 27.38 30.91
CA ASP A 107 -2.91 28.79 30.81
C ASP A 107 -1.86 29.51 29.95
N SER A 108 -2.38 30.33 29.03
CA SER A 108 -1.90 31.64 28.58
C SER A 108 -0.42 32.01 28.77
N ALA A 109 0.28 32.31 27.66
CA ALA A 109 0.94 33.61 27.38
C ALA A 109 2.02 33.50 26.28
N GLU A 110 1.79 34.17 25.15
CA GLU A 110 2.84 34.81 24.33
C GLU A 110 3.38 36.08 25.05
N PRO A 111 4.42 36.82 24.60
CA PRO A 111 5.51 36.56 23.65
C PRO A 111 6.92 37.04 24.17
N ASP A 112 7.94 36.88 23.32
CA ASP A 112 9.15 37.73 23.08
C ASP A 112 10.00 38.31 24.24
N ASN A 113 11.34 38.11 24.18
CA ASN A 113 12.35 39.20 24.10
C ASN A 113 13.77 38.75 24.52
N SER A 114 14.70 39.05 23.63
CA SER A 114 16.14 39.34 23.71
C SER A 114 16.91 39.31 25.06
N ASN A 115 18.21 39.00 24.91
CA ASN A 115 19.39 39.34 25.72
C ASN A 115 19.84 38.36 26.82
N ASN A 116 21.07 37.82 26.70
CA ASN A 116 22.13 38.18 27.63
C ASN A 116 23.55 37.91 27.08
N SER A 117 24.43 38.85 27.40
CA SER A 117 25.86 38.99 27.13
C SER A 117 26.76 37.89 27.70
N LEU A 118 27.92 37.70 27.06
CA LEU A 118 29.25 37.99 27.65
C LEU A 118 30.30 38.09 26.54
#